data_AF-A0A850NSG3-F1
#
_entry.id   AF-A0A850NSG3-F1
#
_cell.length_a   1.000
_cell.length_b   1.000
_cell.length_c   1.000
_cell.angle_alpha   90.00
_cell.angle_beta   90.00
_cell.angle_gamma   90.00
#
_symmetry.space_group_name_H-M   'P 1'
#
loop_
_entity.id
_entity.type
_entity.pdbx_description
1 polymer ?
#
loop_
_entity_poly.entity_id
_entity_poly.type
_entity_poly.pdbx_seq_one_letter_code
_entity_poly.pdbx_strand_id
1 'polypeptide(L)'
;VAPHWRVLGGPPSPSSCTRDVYPPDRRFTLAQMASIATRVGRGAAALHRAGYAHGDLYAHNILYDPQGSGARLGDLGAASALPHDPVWAVPDLRAWAILAEELLDRCPEPWPEARALVSSCLTGSADELVALGDAVCALAALTPP
;
A
#
# COMPACT_ATOMS: atom_id res chain seq x y z
N VAL A 1 -16.12 14.63 -0.90
CA VAL A 1 -15.90 13.28 -0.30
C VAL A 1 -17.01 13.03 0.71
N ALA A 2 -17.60 11.84 0.74
CA ALA A 2 -18.68 11.51 1.70
C ALA A 2 -18.13 11.46 3.15
N PRO A 3 -18.94 11.76 4.19
CA PRO A 3 -18.45 11.97 5.56
C PRO A 3 -17.92 10.72 6.28
N HIS A 4 -18.11 9.51 5.72
CA HIS A 4 -17.59 8.27 6.29
C HIS A 4 -16.12 8.00 5.95
N TRP A 5 -15.56 8.63 4.92
CA TRP A 5 -14.16 8.44 4.56
C TRP A 5 -13.24 9.09 5.60
N ARG A 6 -12.15 8.41 5.91
CA ARG A 6 -11.10 8.86 6.83
C ARG A 6 -9.74 8.71 6.15
N VAL A 7 -8.80 9.59 6.49
CA VAL A 7 -7.39 9.39 6.12
C VAL A 7 -6.84 8.21 6.93
N LEU A 8 -6.11 7.31 6.26
CA LEU A 8 -5.61 6.06 6.82
C LEU A 8 -4.50 6.30 7.87
N GLY A 9 -3.59 7.23 7.59
CA GLY A 9 -2.55 7.72 8.51
C GLY A 9 -2.46 9.25 8.53
N GLY A 10 -1.92 9.82 9.59
CA GLY A 10 -1.49 11.22 9.61
C GLY A 10 -0.13 11.37 8.92
N PRO A 11 0.25 12.60 8.50
CA PRO A 11 1.54 12.86 7.88
C PRO A 11 2.70 12.45 8.82
N PRO A 12 3.89 12.17 8.28
CA PRO A 12 5.05 11.82 9.08
C PRO A 12 5.33 12.88 10.16
N SER A 13 5.63 12.44 11.38
CA SER A 13 5.99 13.34 12.48
C SER A 13 7.48 13.72 12.41
N PRO A 14 7.90 14.87 12.99
CA PRO A 14 9.32 15.26 13.06
C PRO A 14 10.23 14.23 13.75
N SER A 15 9.64 13.37 14.59
CA SER A 15 10.30 12.25 15.29
C SER A 15 10.30 10.93 14.51
N SER A 16 9.48 10.80 13.46
CA SER A 16 9.35 9.59 12.63
C SER A 16 9.65 9.94 11.17
N CYS A 17 10.93 10.06 10.83
CA CYS A 17 11.37 10.66 9.57
C CYS A 17 10.91 9.97 8.27
N THR A 18 10.15 8.86 8.29
CA THR A 18 9.64 8.19 7.07
C THR A 18 8.34 7.40 7.24
N ARG A 19 7.67 7.42 8.40
CA ARG A 19 6.49 6.56 8.64
C ARG A 19 5.25 7.35 9.02
N ASP A 20 4.13 6.95 8.44
CA ASP A 20 2.83 7.55 8.72
C ASP A 20 2.37 7.23 10.14
N VAL A 21 1.66 8.18 10.74
CA VAL A 21 1.20 8.05 12.12
C VAL A 21 -0.22 7.52 12.13
N TYR A 22 -0.39 6.33 12.69
CA TYR A 22 -1.71 5.75 12.93
C TYR A 22 -2.04 5.90 14.42
N PRO A 23 -3.32 6.06 14.80
CA PRO A 23 -3.69 6.03 16.21
C PRO A 23 -3.21 4.73 16.87
N PRO A 24 -2.65 4.79 18.09
CA PRO A 24 -2.01 3.63 18.74
C PRO A 24 -2.97 2.46 18.94
N ASP A 25 -4.27 2.73 19.05
CA ASP A 25 -5.32 1.74 19.29
C ASP A 25 -5.98 1.25 17.98
N ARG A 26 -5.58 1.80 16.83
CA ARG A 26 -6.15 1.40 15.54
C ARG A 26 -5.68 -0.02 15.22
N ARG A 27 -6.64 -0.93 15.06
CA ARG A 27 -6.44 -2.31 14.63
C ARG A 27 -7.26 -2.58 13.38
N PHE A 28 -6.77 -3.49 12.56
CA PHE A 28 -7.46 -3.97 11.37
C PHE A 28 -7.65 -5.48 11.49
N THR A 29 -8.75 -5.99 10.96
CA THR A 29 -8.83 -7.43 10.66
C THR A 29 -7.96 -7.73 9.45
N LEU A 30 -7.50 -8.98 9.31
CA LEU A 30 -6.74 -9.40 8.12
C LEU A 30 -7.51 -9.15 6.81
N ALA A 31 -8.84 -9.30 6.82
CA ALA A 31 -9.69 -8.98 5.68
C ALA A 31 -9.70 -7.47 5.34
N GLN A 32 -9.72 -6.60 6.36
CA GLN A 32 -9.62 -5.15 6.15
C GLN A 32 -8.26 -4.76 5.61
N MET A 33 -7.18 -5.28 6.20
CA MET A 33 -5.80 -5.08 5.73
C MET A 33 -5.66 -5.50 4.25
N ALA A 34 -6.11 -6.71 3.89
CA ALA A 34 -6.04 -7.21 2.52
C ALA A 34 -6.82 -6.31 1.57
N SER A 35 -8.04 -5.94 1.94
CA SER A 35 -8.87 -5.05 1.11
C SER A 35 -8.20 -3.70 0.88
N ILE A 36 -7.62 -3.08 1.92
CA ILE A 36 -6.92 -1.79 1.81
C ILE A 36 -5.71 -1.93 0.88
N ALA A 37 -4.81 -2.87 1.18
CA ALA A 37 -3.57 -3.08 0.42
C ALA A 37 -3.85 -3.43 -1.06
N THR A 38 -4.82 -4.30 -1.33
CA THR A 38 -5.22 -4.66 -2.69
C THR A 38 -5.80 -3.48 -3.46
N ARG A 39 -6.67 -2.67 -2.84
CA ARG A 39 -7.30 -1.54 -3.54
C ARG A 39 -6.30 -0.42 -3.85
N VAL A 40 -5.43 -0.11 -2.90
CA VAL A 40 -4.36 0.87 -3.08
C VAL A 40 -3.41 0.43 -4.18
N GLY A 41 -2.93 -0.82 -4.11
CA GLY A 41 -2.05 -1.37 -5.13
C GLY A 41 -2.71 -1.45 -6.51
N ARG A 42 -4.00 -1.81 -6.60
CA ARG A 42 -4.73 -1.76 -7.89
C ARG A 42 -4.79 -0.35 -8.47
N GLY A 43 -4.92 0.68 -7.63
CA GLY A 43 -4.86 2.08 -8.03
C GLY A 43 -3.51 2.46 -8.62
N ALA A 44 -2.42 2.13 -7.93
CA ALA A 44 -1.06 2.38 -8.42
C ALA A 44 -0.75 1.60 -9.70
N ALA A 45 -1.15 0.32 -9.78
CA ALA A 45 -1.01 -0.47 -11.00
C ALA A 45 -1.79 0.12 -12.18
N ALA A 46 -2.94 0.77 -11.92
CA ALA A 46 -3.70 1.46 -12.96
C ALA A 46 -2.96 2.71 -13.47
N LEU A 47 -2.27 3.45 -12.60
CA LEU A 47 -1.40 4.55 -13.01
C LEU A 47 -0.24 4.04 -13.87
N HIS A 48 0.42 2.95 -13.45
CA HIS A 48 1.53 2.35 -14.22
C HIS A 48 1.08 1.97 -15.64
N ARG A 49 -0.11 1.35 -15.78
CA ARG A 49 -0.69 1.04 -17.10
C ARG A 49 -1.03 2.28 -17.94
N ALA A 50 -1.31 3.41 -17.29
CA ALA A 50 -1.52 4.69 -17.95
C ALA A 50 -0.22 5.44 -18.25
N GLY A 51 0.94 4.88 -17.91
CA GLY A 51 2.26 5.50 -18.14
C GLY A 51 2.66 6.51 -17.07
N TYR A 52 2.13 6.40 -15.85
CA TYR A 52 2.45 7.29 -14.73
C TYR A 52 2.86 6.52 -13.48
N ALA A 53 3.86 7.01 -12.76
CA ALA A 53 4.20 6.60 -11.41
C ALA A 53 3.40 7.47 -10.43
N HIS A 54 3.03 6.95 -9.26
CA HIS A 54 2.40 7.77 -8.23
C HIS A 54 3.41 8.67 -7.53
N GLY A 55 4.56 8.11 -7.14
CA GLY A 55 5.68 8.87 -6.56
C GLY A 55 5.49 9.31 -5.11
N ASP A 56 4.36 8.97 -4.47
CA ASP A 56 4.03 9.39 -3.09
C ASP A 56 2.94 8.48 -2.45
N LEU A 57 3.15 7.16 -2.53
CA LEU A 57 2.18 6.16 -2.09
C LEU A 57 2.31 5.91 -0.57
N TYR A 58 1.69 6.79 0.22
CA TYR A 58 1.72 6.76 1.69
C TYR A 58 0.30 6.77 2.30
N ALA A 59 0.17 6.33 3.56
CA ALA A 59 -1.10 6.22 4.28
C ALA A 59 -1.83 7.55 4.46
N HIS A 60 -1.14 8.68 4.48
CA HIS A 60 -1.78 10.00 4.49
C HIS A 60 -2.44 10.37 3.15
N ASN A 61 -2.05 9.71 2.05
CA ASN A 61 -2.67 9.84 0.74
C ASN A 61 -3.76 8.79 0.49
N ILE A 62 -4.10 7.98 1.50
CA ILE A 62 -5.09 6.91 1.38
C ILE A 62 -6.33 7.26 2.20
N LEU A 63 -7.47 7.27 1.52
CA LEU A 63 -8.78 7.35 2.17
C LEU A 63 -9.32 5.94 2.37
N TYR A 64 -9.76 5.63 3.58
CA TYR A 64 -10.43 4.37 3.90
C TYR A 64 -11.80 4.60 4.53
N ASP A 65 -12.67 3.61 4.40
CA ASP A 65 -13.97 3.55 5.05
C ASP A 65 -13.85 2.70 6.33
N PRO A 66 -13.94 3.29 7.53
CA PRO A 66 -13.87 2.54 8.78
C PRO A 66 -15.04 1.60 9.01
N GLN A 67 -16.18 1.82 8.34
CA GLN A 67 -17.41 1.05 8.49
C GLN A 67 -17.58 0.00 7.39
N GLY A 68 -16.65 -0.03 6.43
CA GLY A 68 -16.72 -0.90 5.27
C GLY A 68 -15.35 -1.40 4.83
N SER A 69 -15.29 -1.97 3.63
CA SER A 69 -14.07 -2.53 3.04
C SER A 69 -13.39 -1.57 2.06
N GLY A 70 -13.85 -0.33 1.97
CA GLY A 70 -13.43 0.62 0.95
C GLY A 70 -12.08 1.27 1.27
N ALA A 71 -11.15 1.24 0.32
CA ALA A 71 -9.98 2.11 0.29
C ALA A 71 -9.84 2.77 -1.09
N ARG A 72 -9.33 4.00 -1.12
CA ARG A 72 -9.10 4.79 -2.33
C ARG A 72 -7.74 5.49 -2.19
N LEU A 73 -6.97 5.39 -3.26
CA LEU A 73 -5.76 6.18 -3.45
C LEU A 73 -6.18 7.63 -3.78
N GLY A 74 -5.61 8.58 -3.06
CA GLY A 74 -5.77 10.02 -3.26
C GLY A 74 -4.43 10.68 -3.56
N ASP A 75 -4.47 11.98 -3.82
CA ASP A 75 -3.34 12.86 -4.12
C ASP A 75 -2.38 12.40 -5.23
N LEU A 76 -2.69 12.81 -6.46
CA LEU A 76 -1.84 12.60 -7.63
C LEU A 76 -0.85 13.76 -7.87
N GLY A 77 -0.64 14.64 -6.88
CA GLY A 77 0.23 15.82 -7.02
C GLY A 77 1.70 15.49 -7.33
N ALA A 78 2.16 14.31 -6.90
CA ALA A 78 3.50 13.78 -7.18
C ALA A 78 3.56 12.87 -8.42
N ALA A 79 2.44 12.64 -9.10
CA ALA A 79 2.40 11.71 -10.21
C ALA A 79 3.28 12.22 -11.36
N SER A 80 4.13 11.35 -11.90
CA SER A 80 5.10 11.68 -12.94
C SER A 80 5.06 10.65 -14.06
N ALA A 81 5.49 11.04 -15.26
CA ALA A 81 5.57 10.11 -16.38
C ALA A 81 6.48 8.93 -16.00
N LEU A 82 5.96 7.71 -16.16
CA LEU A 82 6.69 6.47 -15.91
C LEU A 82 7.38 6.05 -17.21
N PRO A 83 8.72 6.08 -17.27
CA PRO A 83 9.46 5.49 -18.39
C PRO A 83 9.16 4.00 -18.52
N HIS A 84 9.35 3.43 -19.71
CA HIS A 84 9.13 1.99 -19.95
C HIS A 84 10.12 1.09 -19.19
N ASP A 85 11.17 1.65 -18.61
CA ASP A 85 12.14 0.92 -17.80
C ASP A 85 11.52 0.56 -16.43
N PRO A 86 11.42 -0.74 -16.09
CA PRO A 86 10.80 -1.22 -14.85
C PRO A 86 11.38 -0.62 -13.57
N VAL A 87 12.64 -0.15 -13.60
CA VAL A 87 13.31 0.44 -12.44
C VAL A 87 12.52 1.62 -11.86
N TRP A 88 11.78 2.35 -12.70
CA TRP A 88 11.00 3.52 -12.28
C TRP A 88 9.68 3.17 -11.59
N ALA A 89 9.22 1.91 -11.68
CA ALA A 89 8.05 1.41 -10.97
C ALA A 89 8.40 0.85 -9.57
N VAL A 90 9.69 0.59 -9.31
CA VAL A 90 10.20 0.06 -8.03
C VAL A 90 9.85 0.93 -6.82
N PRO A 91 9.92 2.28 -6.88
CA PRO A 91 9.53 3.11 -5.74
C PRO A 91 8.08 2.90 -5.30
N ASP A 92 7.14 2.83 -6.25
CA ASP A 92 5.73 2.59 -5.93
C ASP A 92 5.50 1.17 -5.37
N LEU A 93 6.22 0.17 -5.90
CA LEU A 93 6.21 -1.20 -5.34
C LEU A 93 6.64 -1.22 -3.88
N ARG A 94 7.77 -0.58 -3.58
CA ARG A 94 8.32 -0.54 -2.21
C ARG A 94 7.43 0.26 -1.28
N ALA A 95 6.89 1.39 -1.73
CA ALA A 95 5.95 2.19 -0.95
C ALA A 95 4.67 1.40 -0.62
N TRP A 96 4.12 0.68 -1.59
CA TRP A 96 3.00 -0.25 -1.35
C TRP A 96 3.35 -1.36 -0.36
N ALA A 97 4.55 -1.94 -0.45
CA ALA A 97 4.99 -2.98 0.47
C ALA A 97 5.19 -2.45 1.91
N ILE A 98 5.77 -1.25 2.07
CA ILE A 98 5.89 -0.57 3.37
C ILE A 98 4.50 -0.37 4.00
N LEU A 99 3.55 0.16 3.22
CA LEU A 99 2.17 0.32 3.66
C LEU A 99 1.55 -1.03 4.10
N ALA A 100 1.73 -2.09 3.32
CA ALA A 100 1.18 -3.40 3.64
C ALA A 100 1.81 -3.98 4.93
N GLU A 101 3.10 -3.79 5.15
CA GLU A 101 3.79 -4.18 6.38
C GLU A 101 3.26 -3.42 7.60
N GLU A 102 3.07 -2.10 7.46
CA GLU A 102 2.47 -1.26 8.50
C GLU A 102 1.04 -1.67 8.87
N LEU A 103 0.25 -2.14 7.91
CA LEU A 103 -1.10 -2.66 8.16
C LEU A 103 -1.06 -4.03 8.83
N LEU A 104 -0.13 -4.92 8.45
CA LEU A 104 0.08 -6.21 9.09
C LEU A 104 0.49 -6.06 10.56
N ASP A 105 1.38 -5.12 10.87
CA ASP A 105 1.79 -4.82 12.26
C ASP A 105 0.64 -4.35 13.16
N ARG A 106 -0.49 -3.98 12.55
CA ARG A 106 -1.71 -3.52 13.23
C ARG A 106 -2.83 -4.56 13.21
N CYS A 107 -2.56 -5.75 12.69
CA CYS A 107 -3.46 -6.89 12.81
C CYS A 107 -3.11 -7.66 14.10
N PRO A 108 -4.10 -8.04 14.92
CA PRO A 108 -3.84 -8.84 16.11
C PRO A 108 -3.41 -10.27 15.76
N GLU A 109 -3.93 -10.83 14.67
CA GLU A 109 -3.54 -12.15 14.16
C GLU A 109 -2.35 -12.06 13.19
N PRO A 110 -1.38 -12.99 13.26
CA PRO A 110 -0.30 -13.06 12.28
C PRO A 110 -0.78 -13.64 10.95
N TRP A 111 -0.18 -13.18 9.85
CA TRP A 111 -0.37 -13.76 8.51
C TRP A 111 0.98 -13.96 7.80
N PRO A 112 1.69 -15.06 8.10
CA PRO A 112 3.07 -15.27 7.65
C PRO A 112 3.24 -15.25 6.12
N GLU A 113 2.29 -15.79 5.36
CA GLU A 113 2.32 -15.84 3.91
C GLU A 113 2.26 -14.43 3.29
N ALA A 114 1.33 -13.61 3.79
CA ALA A 114 1.22 -12.21 3.36
C ALA A 114 2.47 -11.42 3.76
N ARG A 115 3.01 -11.65 4.97
CA ARG A 115 4.25 -11.03 5.45
C ARG A 115 5.44 -11.36 4.54
N ALA A 116 5.62 -12.64 4.21
CA ALA A 116 6.72 -13.10 3.36
C ALA A 116 6.66 -12.48 1.95
N LEU A 117 5.45 -12.43 1.36
CA LEU A 117 5.23 -11.78 0.07
C LEU A 117 5.56 -10.28 0.11
N VAL A 118 5.12 -9.58 1.14
CA VAL A 118 5.39 -8.14 1.30
C VAL A 118 6.88 -7.89 1.51
N SER A 119 7.54 -8.69 2.35
CA SER A 119 8.97 -8.56 2.61
C SER A 119 9.83 -8.80 1.35
N SER A 120 9.46 -9.73 0.47
CA SER A 120 10.21 -9.96 -0.77
C SER A 120 10.19 -8.74 -1.70
N CYS A 121 9.10 -7.97 -1.69
CA CYS A 121 8.98 -6.72 -2.45
C CYS A 121 9.88 -5.59 -1.90
N LEU A 122 10.31 -5.69 -0.64
CA LEU A 122 11.21 -4.72 0.00
C LEU A 122 12.68 -5.05 -0.26
N THR A 123 13.04 -6.33 -0.24
CA THR A 123 14.44 -6.78 -0.27
C THR A 123 14.94 -7.22 -1.64
N GLY A 124 14.04 -7.44 -2.62
CA GLY A 124 14.43 -7.84 -3.97
C GLY A 124 15.26 -6.78 -4.71
N SER A 125 16.22 -7.26 -5.52
CA SER A 125 16.92 -6.41 -6.48
C SER A 125 15.99 -6.06 -7.66
N ALA A 126 16.29 -4.97 -8.40
CA ALA A 126 15.40 -4.48 -9.47
C ALA A 126 15.04 -5.54 -10.52
N ASP A 127 15.94 -6.49 -10.78
CA ASP A 127 15.74 -7.58 -11.74
C ASP A 127 14.93 -8.76 -11.19
N GLU A 128 14.77 -8.86 -9.86
CA GLU A 128 14.02 -9.91 -9.15
C GLU A 128 12.63 -9.44 -8.71
N LEU A 129 12.40 -8.12 -8.72
CA LEU A 129 11.13 -7.54 -8.29
C LEU A 129 10.04 -7.83 -9.31
N VAL A 130 8.91 -8.34 -8.80
CA VAL A 130 7.69 -8.49 -9.58
C VAL A 130 7.05 -7.14 -9.84
N ALA A 131 6.25 -7.02 -10.90
CA ALA A 131 5.44 -5.82 -11.09
C ALA A 131 4.47 -5.65 -9.90
N LEU A 132 4.20 -4.39 -9.51
CA LEU A 132 3.27 -4.08 -8.43
C LEU A 132 1.87 -4.71 -8.65
N GLY A 133 1.42 -4.79 -9.91
CA GLY A 133 0.18 -5.49 -10.24
C GLY A 133 0.20 -6.98 -9.86
N ASP A 134 1.31 -7.67 -10.06
CA ASP A 134 1.46 -9.09 -9.77
C ASP A 134 1.56 -9.35 -8.27
N ALA A 135 2.32 -8.53 -7.54
CA ALA A 135 2.38 -8.59 -6.08
C ALA A 135 0.99 -8.41 -5.44
N VAL A 136 0.20 -7.48 -5.98
CA VAL A 136 -1.17 -7.21 -5.52
C VAL A 136 -2.10 -8.38 -5.83
N CYS A 137 -1.98 -9.00 -7.00
CA CYS A 137 -2.73 -10.21 -7.36
C CYS A 137 -2.36 -11.38 -6.45
N ALA A 138 -1.07 -11.57 -6.16
CA ALA A 138 -0.60 -12.61 -5.24
C ALA A 138 -1.17 -12.41 -3.83
N LEU A 139 -1.14 -11.19 -3.29
CA LEU A 139 -1.72 -10.89 -1.97
C LEU A 139 -3.24 -11.17 -1.95
N ALA A 140 -3.95 -10.77 -3.00
CA ALA A 140 -5.40 -10.96 -3.11
C ALA A 140 -5.81 -12.44 -3.26
N ALA A 141 -4.89 -13.31 -3.67
CA ALA A 141 -5.11 -14.74 -3.80
C ALA A 141 -4.84 -15.51 -2.49
N LEU A 142 -4.19 -14.88 -1.51
CA LEU A 142 -3.98 -15.48 -0.19
C LEU A 142 -5.28 -15.47 0.61
N THR A 143 -5.49 -16.53 1.39
CA THR A 143 -6.58 -16.61 2.37
C THR A 143 -6.01 -16.33 3.76
N PRO A 144 -6.62 -15.45 4.57
CA PRO A 144 -6.27 -15.31 5.97
C PRO A 144 -6.40 -16.65 6.73
N PRO A 145 -5.55 -16.92 7.74
CA PRO A 145 -5.63 -18.11 8.59
C PRO A 145 -6.93 -18.20 9.41
#